data_AF-A0AA36IZ29-F1
#
_entry.id   AF-A0AA36IZ29-F1
#
_cell.length_a   1.000
_cell.length_b   1.000
_cell.length_c   1.000
_cell.angle_alpha   90.00
_cell.angle_beta   90.00
_cell.angle_gamma   90.00
#
_symmetry.space_group_name_H-M   'P 1'
#
loop_
_entity.id
_entity.type
_entity.pdbx_description
1 polymer ?
#
loop_
_entity_poly.entity_id
_entity_poly.type
_entity_poly.pdbx_seq_one_letter_code
_entity_poly.pdbx_strand_id
1 'polypeptide(L)'
;MRLGERLKFWNSSYQPIVSQDKDTFIRRYKKTERSLTIVGQDIQRYKDVQSDIQQEEPKVVIDFIETDFQPLKNALVDHCQQWQKKLTDLLNENARTEMNRLLEYFDNNTKTFHSEINDMDELKTRIALLDQCRADDAEMEQKIEPIEAKYLKLAEFEVVPSDEEMQRKAQMRPQMETFRETLVEAEMRISKSKKQMKAGLEQDLAGFGQGIRDVKTDFGRHAPYKSDTLTPDGAFNMLQTYRNQIEAKRKMESEFRPKQELFGIEPANYKELDWVEQEIEKLTMVWDIRNGWNKEWDKLRSGSFQSLRIPTTWMSSPCSSWAGCARSLARTRTFRTGKSIKT
;
A
#
# COMPACT_ATOMS: atom_id res chain seq x y z
N MET A 1 55.91 50.68 18.77
CA MET A 1 54.98 50.72 17.61
C MET A 1 55.03 49.41 16.82
N ARG A 2 56.23 48.89 16.49
CA ARG A 2 56.47 47.69 15.66
C ARG A 2 55.87 46.36 16.17
N LEU A 3 55.95 46.06 17.48
CA LEU A 3 55.32 44.84 18.04
C LEU A 3 53.78 44.88 17.94
N GLY A 4 53.18 46.05 18.19
CA GLY A 4 51.74 46.23 18.06
C GLY A 4 51.26 46.08 16.62
N GLU A 5 52.07 46.47 15.64
CA GLU A 5 51.79 46.25 14.21
C GLU A 5 51.82 44.76 13.85
N ARG A 6 52.83 44.01 14.32
CA ARG A 6 52.91 42.56 14.10
C ARG A 6 51.72 41.82 14.74
N LEU A 7 51.31 42.21 15.95
CA LEU A 7 50.11 41.64 16.59
C LEU A 7 48.81 42.01 15.86
N LYS A 8 48.70 43.25 15.34
CA LYS A 8 47.56 43.65 14.49
C LYS A 8 47.51 42.85 13.19
N PHE A 9 48.66 42.54 12.59
CA PHE A 9 48.75 41.66 11.42
C PHE A 9 48.20 40.25 11.72
N TRP A 10 48.68 39.61 12.79
CA TRP A 10 48.18 38.28 13.19
C TRP A 10 46.67 38.30 13.48
N ASN A 11 46.20 39.33 14.19
CA ASN A 11 44.79 39.48 14.48
C ASN A 11 43.97 39.68 13.19
N SER A 12 44.31 40.64 12.35
CA SER A 12 43.53 40.95 11.13
C SER A 12 43.55 39.82 10.09
N SER A 13 44.67 39.12 9.95
CA SER A 13 44.82 38.06 8.93
C SER A 13 44.07 36.78 9.30
N TYR A 14 44.03 36.42 10.59
CA TYR A 14 43.50 35.12 11.02
C TYR A 14 42.23 35.21 11.89
N GLN A 15 41.81 36.41 12.32
CA GLN A 15 40.54 36.62 13.06
C GLN A 15 39.35 35.88 12.45
N PRO A 16 39.10 35.99 11.12
CA PRO A 16 37.88 35.44 10.52
C PRO A 16 37.73 33.92 10.68
N ILE A 17 38.85 33.21 10.88
CA ILE A 17 38.89 31.76 11.03
C ILE A 17 38.72 31.36 12.51
N VAL A 18 39.24 32.18 13.42
CA VAL A 18 39.21 31.94 14.87
C VAL A 18 37.90 32.40 15.50
N SER A 19 37.26 33.44 14.96
CA SER A 19 36.04 34.03 15.54
C SER A 19 34.80 33.17 15.37
N GLN A 20 34.85 32.16 14.51
CA GLN A 20 33.70 31.33 14.17
C GLN A 20 33.63 30.10 15.07
N ASP A 21 32.47 29.89 15.70
CA ASP A 21 32.19 28.65 16.41
C ASP A 21 32.04 27.49 15.42
N LYS A 22 32.91 26.49 15.54
CA LYS A 22 32.99 25.38 14.58
C LYS A 22 31.72 24.55 14.55
N ASP A 23 31.15 24.25 15.71
CA ASP A 23 29.98 23.38 15.83
C ASP A 23 28.72 24.05 15.28
N THR A 24 28.53 25.34 15.55
CA THR A 24 27.42 26.12 15.00
C THR A 24 27.56 26.26 13.49
N PHE A 25 28.77 26.49 12.97
CA PHE A 25 29.02 26.54 11.54
C PHE A 25 28.68 25.21 10.85
N ILE A 26 29.24 24.09 11.33
CA ILE A 26 29.03 22.75 10.76
C ILE A 26 27.55 22.36 10.80
N ARG A 27 26.83 22.70 11.87
CA ARG A 27 25.38 22.47 11.97
C ARG A 27 24.58 23.23 10.91
N ARG A 28 24.95 24.48 10.61
CA ARG A 28 24.32 25.25 9.52
C ARG A 28 24.74 24.71 8.16
N TYR A 29 26.00 24.31 8.04
CA TYR A 29 26.56 23.70 6.84
C TYR A 29 25.79 22.45 6.43
N LYS A 30 25.53 21.53 7.37
CA LYS A 30 24.76 20.29 7.15
C LYS A 30 23.31 20.53 6.69
N LYS A 31 22.71 21.67 7.03
CA LYS A 31 21.33 22.01 6.63
C LYS A 31 21.22 22.53 5.20
N THR A 32 22.32 23.03 4.64
CA THR A 32 22.33 23.59 3.30
C THR A 32 22.93 22.55 2.38
N GLU A 33 22.16 22.05 1.42
CA GLU A 33 22.68 21.13 0.42
C GLU A 33 23.68 21.89 -0.47
N ARG A 34 24.96 21.57 -0.32
CA ARG A 34 26.07 22.18 -1.06
C ARG A 34 26.65 21.19 -2.04
N SER A 35 27.05 21.67 -3.22
CA SER A 35 27.73 20.84 -4.20
C SER A 35 29.10 20.38 -3.69
N LEU A 36 29.53 19.19 -4.12
CA LEU A 36 30.83 18.61 -3.75
C LEU A 36 32.00 19.56 -4.10
N THR A 37 31.88 20.32 -5.18
CA THR A 37 32.86 21.33 -5.59
C THR A 37 33.04 22.41 -4.52
N ILE A 38 31.94 22.96 -3.98
CA ILE A 38 31.98 24.00 -2.94
C ILE A 38 32.58 23.42 -1.65
N VAL A 39 32.18 22.20 -1.27
CA VAL A 39 32.75 21.52 -0.10
C VAL A 39 34.26 21.35 -0.25
N GLY A 40 34.72 20.91 -1.42
CA GLY A 40 36.15 20.81 -1.73
C GLY A 40 36.89 22.14 -1.66
N GLN A 41 36.31 23.22 -2.18
CA GLN A 41 36.90 24.56 -2.10
C GLN A 41 37.00 25.06 -0.66
N ASP A 42 35.96 24.82 0.16
CA ASP A 42 35.94 25.21 1.57
C ASP A 42 37.05 24.47 2.36
N ILE A 43 37.25 23.17 2.11
CA ILE A 43 38.33 22.38 2.74
C ILE A 43 39.70 22.90 2.26
N GLN A 44 39.87 23.10 0.96
CA GLN A 44 41.13 23.59 0.38
C GLN A 44 41.52 24.95 0.95
N ARG A 45 40.56 25.87 1.13
CA ARG A 45 40.80 27.17 1.75
C ARG A 45 41.46 27.06 3.12
N TYR A 46 41.02 26.13 3.97
CA TYR A 46 41.64 25.94 5.29
C TYR A 46 43.02 25.28 5.19
N LYS A 47 43.28 24.49 4.15
CA LYS A 47 44.60 23.91 3.85
C LYS A 47 45.58 24.99 3.37
N ASP A 48 45.12 25.91 2.53
CA ASP A 48 45.91 27.05 2.05
C ASP A 48 46.30 27.97 3.21
N VAL A 49 45.34 28.34 4.06
CA VAL A 49 45.63 29.18 5.24
C VAL A 49 46.58 28.47 6.22
N GLN A 50 46.45 27.16 6.40
CA GLN A 50 47.42 26.40 7.19
C GLN A 50 48.83 26.51 6.60
N SER A 51 48.98 26.42 5.27
CA SER A 51 50.27 26.57 4.59
C SER A 51 50.83 27.98 4.78
N ASP A 52 50.00 29.01 4.64
CA ASP A 52 50.40 30.40 4.85
C ASP A 52 50.93 30.62 6.28
N ILE A 53 50.22 30.12 7.30
CA ILE A 53 50.64 30.19 8.71
C ILE A 53 51.98 29.48 8.91
N GLN A 54 52.20 28.33 8.25
CA GLN A 54 53.45 27.58 8.39
C GLN A 54 54.65 28.35 7.83
N GLN A 55 54.47 29.07 6.72
CA GLN A 55 55.50 29.87 6.04
C GLN A 55 55.91 31.13 6.81
N GLU A 56 55.08 31.64 7.73
CA GLU A 56 55.41 32.81 8.56
C GLU A 56 56.64 32.58 9.46
N GLU A 57 57.43 33.62 9.72
CA GLU A 57 58.58 33.49 10.63
C GLU A 57 58.13 33.26 12.09
N PRO A 58 58.62 32.20 12.76
CA PRO A 58 58.22 31.90 14.15
C PRO A 58 58.89 32.81 15.17
N LYS A 59 60.10 33.28 14.89
CA LYS A 59 60.87 34.15 15.79
C LYS A 59 61.18 35.43 15.05
N VAL A 60 60.77 36.56 15.62
CA VAL A 60 61.00 37.89 15.04
C VAL A 60 61.72 38.75 16.07
N VAL A 61 62.88 39.28 15.68
CA VAL A 61 63.61 40.26 16.48
C VAL A 61 63.03 41.65 16.18
N ILE A 62 62.46 42.29 17.20
CA ILE A 62 61.89 43.63 17.12
C ILE A 62 62.72 44.55 18.00
N ASP A 63 63.54 45.39 17.36
CA ASP A 63 64.50 46.28 17.98
C ASP A 63 65.49 45.53 18.90
N PHE A 64 65.21 45.44 20.20
CA PHE A 64 66.05 44.77 21.20
C PHE A 64 65.35 43.58 21.88
N ILE A 65 64.17 43.16 21.39
CA ILE A 65 63.37 42.05 21.94
C ILE A 65 63.20 40.96 20.88
N GLU A 66 63.56 39.71 21.20
CA GLU A 66 63.16 38.55 20.40
C GLU A 66 61.76 38.09 20.83
N THR A 67 60.84 38.02 19.88
CA THR A 67 59.48 37.52 20.11
C THR A 67 59.30 36.16 19.47
N ASP A 68 58.80 35.22 20.27
CA ASP A 68 58.51 33.86 19.84
C ASP A 68 57.00 33.69 19.61
N PHE A 69 56.61 33.58 18.34
CA PHE A 69 55.25 33.31 17.89
C PHE A 69 55.00 31.82 17.61
N GLN A 70 55.97 30.93 17.86
CA GLN A 70 55.79 29.49 17.64
C GLN A 70 54.54 28.92 18.34
N PRO A 71 54.22 29.26 19.61
CA PRO A 71 53.00 28.77 20.25
C PRO A 71 51.73 29.23 19.54
N LEU A 72 51.70 30.49 19.06
CA LEU A 72 50.56 31.03 18.32
C LEU A 72 50.42 30.35 16.96
N LYS A 73 51.52 30.16 16.23
CA LYS A 73 51.54 29.42 14.96
C LYS A 73 50.99 28.01 15.14
N ASN A 74 51.47 27.29 16.15
CA ASN A 74 51.02 25.93 16.44
C ASN A 74 49.52 25.90 16.75
N ALA A 75 49.02 26.83 17.57
CA ALA A 75 47.60 26.91 17.89
C ALA A 75 46.73 27.24 16.66
N LEU A 76 47.19 28.12 15.77
CA LEU A 76 46.47 28.46 14.53
C LEU A 76 46.49 27.31 13.51
N VAL A 77 47.61 26.60 13.39
CA VAL A 77 47.72 25.39 12.56
C VAL A 77 46.76 24.30 13.07
N ASP A 78 46.78 24.02 14.37
CA ASP A 78 45.84 23.08 14.99
C ASP A 78 44.38 23.50 14.75
N HIS A 79 44.08 24.81 14.85
CA HIS A 79 42.76 25.34 14.54
C HIS A 79 42.32 25.09 13.10
N CYS A 80 43.24 25.20 12.13
CA CYS A 80 42.97 24.91 10.72
C CYS A 80 42.78 23.40 10.49
N GLN A 81 43.59 22.56 11.14
CA GLN A 81 43.44 21.09 11.09
C GLN A 81 42.09 20.65 11.66
N GLN A 82 41.62 21.27 12.76
CA GLN A 82 40.29 21.01 13.30
C GLN A 82 39.17 21.37 12.32
N TRP A 83 39.30 22.48 11.58
CA TRP A 83 38.32 22.87 10.56
C TRP A 83 38.29 21.89 9.39
N GLN A 84 39.46 21.54 8.86
CA GLN A 84 39.60 20.54 7.80
C GLN A 84 38.97 19.23 8.24
N LYS A 85 39.34 18.73 9.43
CA LYS A 85 38.80 17.50 10.02
C LYS A 85 37.28 17.54 10.15
N LYS A 86 36.68 18.60 10.70
CA LYS A 86 35.22 18.67 10.84
C LYS A 86 34.50 18.67 9.49
N LEU A 87 35.06 19.32 8.47
CA LEU A 87 34.47 19.33 7.12
C LEU A 87 34.61 17.97 6.42
N THR A 88 35.77 17.33 6.54
CA THR A 88 35.99 16.01 5.97
C THR A 88 35.20 14.92 6.70
N ASP A 89 35.08 15.01 8.02
CA ASP A 89 34.25 14.10 8.84
C ASP A 89 32.78 14.21 8.43
N LEU A 90 32.29 15.44 8.19
CA LEU A 90 30.93 15.66 7.69
C LEU A 90 30.75 15.08 6.27
N LEU A 91 31.72 15.31 5.37
CA LEU A 91 31.69 14.76 4.01
C LEU A 91 31.67 13.22 4.03
N ASN A 92 32.48 12.61 4.89
CA ASN A 92 32.51 11.16 5.08
C ASN A 92 31.21 10.64 5.68
N GLU A 93 30.68 11.29 6.71
CA GLU A 93 29.38 10.94 7.29
C GLU A 93 28.27 10.94 6.22
N ASN A 94 28.21 11.98 5.39
CA ASN A 94 27.21 12.08 4.32
C ASN A 94 27.38 10.96 3.28
N ALA A 95 28.60 10.72 2.80
CA ALA A 95 28.88 9.64 1.85
C ALA A 95 28.48 8.27 2.40
N ARG A 96 28.84 8.01 3.66
CA ARG A 96 28.51 6.77 4.37
C ARG A 96 27.02 6.58 4.56
N THR A 97 26.30 7.63 4.95
CA THR A 97 24.85 7.58 5.14
C THR A 97 24.13 7.30 3.83
N GLU A 98 24.52 7.97 2.74
CA GLU A 98 23.93 7.74 1.41
C GLU A 98 24.24 6.33 0.88
N MET A 99 25.49 5.87 1.04
CA MET A 99 25.90 4.51 0.70
C MET A 99 25.06 3.48 1.45
N ASN A 100 24.98 3.58 2.79
CA ASN A 100 24.23 2.62 3.59
C ASN A 100 22.74 2.62 3.23
N ARG A 101 22.15 3.79 2.99
CA ARG A 101 20.76 3.90 2.55
C ARG A 101 20.53 3.16 1.22
N LEU A 102 21.49 3.22 0.29
CA LEU A 102 21.41 2.51 -0.98
C LEU A 102 21.51 1.00 -0.80
N LEU A 103 22.47 0.52 -0.01
CA LEU A 103 22.63 -0.91 0.28
C LEU A 103 21.41 -1.47 1.02
N GLU A 104 20.86 -0.73 1.99
CA GLU A 104 19.62 -1.08 2.69
C GLU A 104 18.42 -1.13 1.76
N TYR A 105 18.33 -0.21 0.78
CA TYR A 105 17.30 -0.24 -0.24
C TYR A 105 17.35 -1.54 -1.06
N PHE A 106 18.55 -1.95 -1.51
CA PHE A 106 18.71 -3.21 -2.23
C PHE A 106 18.32 -4.42 -1.37
N ASP A 107 18.81 -4.50 -0.14
CA ASP A 107 18.56 -5.63 0.77
C ASP A 107 17.07 -5.74 1.15
N ASN A 108 16.43 -4.63 1.53
CA ASN A 108 15.02 -4.63 1.92
C ASN A 108 14.10 -5.02 0.75
N ASN A 109 14.34 -4.49 -0.45
CA ASN A 109 13.54 -4.84 -1.61
C ASN A 109 13.81 -6.28 -2.06
N THR A 110 15.06 -6.74 -2.00
CA THR A 110 15.43 -8.13 -2.29
C THR A 110 14.70 -9.09 -1.35
N LYS A 111 14.71 -8.82 -0.04
CA LYS A 111 13.97 -9.61 0.96
C LYS A 111 12.48 -9.60 0.69
N THR A 112 11.94 -8.43 0.32
CA THR A 112 10.54 -8.28 -0.06
C THR A 112 10.24 -9.20 -1.24
N PHE A 113 10.93 -9.08 -2.38
CA PHE A 113 10.67 -9.93 -3.55
C PHE A 113 10.86 -11.43 -3.34
N HIS A 114 11.72 -11.83 -2.40
CA HIS A 114 11.91 -13.23 -2.03
C HIS A 114 10.79 -13.81 -1.16
N SER A 115 9.98 -12.99 -0.48
CA SER A 115 8.87 -13.51 0.31
C SER A 115 7.79 -14.15 -0.57
N GLU A 116 7.00 -15.05 0.00
CA GLU A 116 5.86 -15.64 -0.72
C GLU A 116 4.73 -14.61 -0.88
N ILE A 117 4.05 -14.65 -2.03
CA ILE A 117 2.89 -13.79 -2.31
C ILE A 117 1.64 -14.61 -2.01
N ASN A 118 0.95 -14.27 -0.91
CA ASN A 118 -0.18 -15.06 -0.43
C ASN A 118 -1.54 -14.48 -0.84
N ASP A 119 -1.61 -13.16 -0.92
CA ASP A 119 -2.87 -12.45 -1.18
C ASP A 119 -2.82 -11.60 -2.46
N MET A 120 -4.00 -11.31 -2.98
CA MET A 120 -4.24 -10.48 -4.14
C MET A 120 -3.82 -9.02 -3.90
N ASP A 121 -4.02 -8.48 -2.70
CA ASP A 121 -3.57 -7.13 -2.37
C ASP A 121 -2.04 -7.06 -2.18
N GLU A 122 -1.43 -8.13 -1.68
CA GLU A 122 0.02 -8.29 -1.65
C GLU A 122 0.59 -8.37 -3.08
N LEU A 123 -0.07 -9.09 -4.00
CA LEU A 123 0.31 -9.14 -5.41
C LEU A 123 0.27 -7.75 -6.06
N LYS A 124 -0.77 -6.95 -5.82
CA LYS A 124 -0.86 -5.55 -6.33
C LYS A 124 0.31 -4.72 -5.82
N THR A 125 0.56 -4.78 -4.52
CA THR A 125 1.64 -4.03 -3.86
C THR A 125 3.00 -4.44 -4.43
N ARG A 126 3.20 -5.74 -4.69
CA ARG A 126 4.43 -6.26 -5.29
C ARG A 126 4.64 -5.78 -6.73
N ILE A 127 3.58 -5.75 -7.53
CA ILE A 127 3.64 -5.23 -8.91
C ILE A 127 4.03 -3.75 -8.89
N ALA A 128 3.36 -2.94 -8.07
CA ALA A 128 3.68 -1.52 -7.94
C ALA A 128 5.12 -1.29 -7.45
N LEU A 129 5.60 -2.10 -6.50
CA LEU A 129 6.98 -2.04 -6.03
C LEU A 129 7.98 -2.44 -7.12
N LEU A 130 7.67 -3.45 -7.93
CA LEU A 130 8.52 -3.85 -9.06
C LEU A 130 8.63 -2.71 -10.09
N ASP A 131 7.51 -2.09 -10.45
CA ASP A 131 7.48 -0.97 -11.39
C ASP A 131 8.28 0.22 -10.85
N GLN A 132 8.13 0.54 -9.56
CA GLN A 132 8.93 1.57 -8.91
C GLN A 132 10.42 1.22 -8.91
N CYS A 133 10.79 0.00 -8.53
CA CYS A 133 12.19 -0.44 -8.53
C CYS A 133 12.82 -0.38 -9.93
N ARG A 134 12.05 -0.68 -10.99
CA ARG A 134 12.50 -0.58 -12.39
C ARG A 134 12.72 0.87 -12.80
N ALA A 135 11.85 1.79 -12.39
CA ALA A 135 12.04 3.22 -12.62
C ALA A 135 13.28 3.74 -11.87
N ASP A 136 13.44 3.34 -10.60
CA ASP A 136 14.60 3.69 -9.79
C ASP A 136 15.91 3.11 -10.35
N ASP A 137 15.90 1.91 -10.94
CA ASP A 137 17.07 1.28 -11.55
C ASP A 137 17.62 2.10 -12.74
N ALA A 138 16.74 2.78 -13.49
CA ALA A 138 17.15 3.67 -14.59
C ALA A 138 17.93 4.90 -14.10
N GLU A 139 17.64 5.37 -12.89
CA GLU A 139 18.32 6.51 -12.25
C GLU A 139 19.41 6.08 -11.25
N MET A 140 19.64 4.77 -11.09
CA MET A 140 20.52 4.23 -10.05
C MET A 140 21.97 4.71 -10.20
N GLU A 141 22.44 4.81 -11.44
CA GLU A 141 23.78 5.32 -11.75
C GLU A 141 23.97 6.75 -11.22
N GLN A 142 22.95 7.60 -11.41
CA GLN A 142 22.95 8.99 -10.94
C GLN A 142 22.94 9.09 -9.41
N LYS A 143 22.53 8.01 -8.71
CA LYS A 143 22.59 7.93 -7.24
C LYS A 143 23.95 7.41 -6.74
N ILE A 144 24.63 6.55 -7.50
CA ILE A 144 25.93 5.98 -7.11
C ILE A 144 27.11 6.92 -7.41
N GLU A 145 27.13 7.54 -8.59
CA GLU A 145 28.25 8.42 -9.00
C GLU A 145 28.56 9.52 -7.96
N PRO A 146 27.57 10.23 -7.36
CA PRO A 146 27.85 11.23 -6.34
C PRO A 146 28.50 10.66 -5.08
N ILE A 147 28.17 9.43 -4.69
CA ILE A 147 28.76 8.76 -3.52
C ILE A 147 30.22 8.41 -3.82
N GLU A 148 30.49 7.83 -5.00
CA GLU A 148 31.85 7.52 -5.43
C GLU A 148 32.72 8.78 -5.54
N ALA A 149 32.15 9.87 -6.07
CA ALA A 149 32.82 11.17 -6.16
C ALA A 149 33.16 11.74 -4.76
N LYS A 150 32.28 11.61 -3.76
CA LYS A 150 32.57 12.03 -2.38
C LYS A 150 33.75 11.25 -1.80
N TYR A 151 33.80 9.94 -1.99
CA TYR A 151 34.94 9.12 -1.55
C TYR A 151 36.23 9.43 -2.30
N LEU A 152 36.17 9.71 -3.60
CA LEU A 152 37.32 10.20 -4.36
C LEU A 152 37.84 11.52 -3.77
N LYS A 153 36.93 12.43 -3.46
CA LYS A 153 37.28 13.74 -2.87
C LYS A 153 37.89 13.61 -1.49
N LEU A 154 37.41 12.68 -0.66
CA LEU A 154 38.02 12.38 0.64
C LEU A 154 39.46 11.85 0.49
N ALA A 155 39.71 11.00 -0.51
CA ALA A 155 41.06 10.50 -0.80
C ALA A 155 42.02 11.62 -1.24
N GLU A 156 41.55 12.62 -2.00
CA GLU A 156 42.35 13.82 -2.35
C GLU A 156 42.82 14.62 -1.11
N PHE A 157 42.05 14.57 -0.02
CA PHE A 157 42.40 15.20 1.26
C PHE A 157 43.10 14.26 2.24
N GLU A 158 43.58 13.10 1.77
CA GLU A 158 44.30 12.09 2.57
C GLU A 158 43.47 11.54 3.75
N VAL A 159 42.14 11.61 3.63
CA VAL A 159 41.23 11.02 4.62
C VAL A 159 41.03 9.56 4.27
N VAL A 160 41.40 8.68 5.20
CA VAL A 160 41.26 7.24 5.06
C VAL A 160 40.03 6.78 5.85
N PRO A 161 38.93 6.39 5.16
CA PRO A 161 37.78 5.76 5.81
C PRO A 161 38.18 4.41 6.43
N SER A 162 37.33 3.84 7.29
CA SER A 162 37.61 2.51 7.86
C SER A 162 37.61 1.42 6.79
N ASP A 163 38.34 0.33 7.05
CA ASP A 163 38.38 -0.83 6.15
C ASP A 163 36.98 -1.40 5.87
N GLU A 164 36.11 -1.44 6.90
CA GLU A 164 34.72 -1.86 6.77
C GLU A 164 33.92 -0.96 5.81
N GLU A 165 34.14 0.35 5.88
CA GLU A 165 33.47 1.32 5.02
C GLU A 165 33.94 1.19 3.57
N MET A 166 35.24 1.00 3.35
CA MET A 166 35.82 0.75 2.03
C MET A 166 35.32 -0.57 1.43
N GLN A 167 35.17 -1.61 2.24
CA GLN A 167 34.60 -2.88 1.80
C GLN A 167 33.13 -2.71 1.37
N ARG A 168 32.32 -1.97 2.15
CA ARG A 168 30.92 -1.67 1.79
C ARG A 168 30.82 -0.86 0.50
N LYS A 169 31.69 0.14 0.32
CA LYS A 169 31.77 0.91 -0.93
C LYS A 169 32.04 -0.02 -2.12
N ALA A 170 33.00 -0.93 -1.98
CA ALA A 170 33.32 -1.91 -3.02
C ALA A 170 32.16 -2.87 -3.34
N GLN A 171 31.25 -3.11 -2.38
CA GLN A 171 30.06 -3.94 -2.56
C GLN A 171 28.88 -3.23 -3.24
N MET A 172 28.88 -1.91 -3.37
CA MET A 172 27.75 -1.17 -3.97
C MET A 172 27.43 -1.62 -5.39
N ARG A 173 28.44 -1.67 -6.27
CA ARG A 173 28.27 -2.08 -7.68
C ARG A 173 27.88 -3.56 -7.80
N PRO A 174 28.57 -4.52 -7.15
CA PRO A 174 28.14 -5.92 -7.14
C PRO A 174 26.71 -6.12 -6.63
N GLN A 175 26.32 -5.46 -5.53
CA GLN A 175 24.97 -5.61 -4.99
C GLN A 175 23.89 -5.04 -5.91
N MET A 176 24.19 -3.95 -6.62
CA MET A 176 23.29 -3.41 -7.63
C MET A 176 23.04 -4.41 -8.76
N GLU A 177 24.08 -5.10 -9.25
CA GLU A 177 23.91 -6.14 -10.28
C GLU A 177 23.10 -7.34 -9.75
N THR A 178 23.39 -7.80 -8.53
CA THR A 178 22.58 -8.85 -7.89
C THR A 178 21.12 -8.40 -7.68
N PHE A 179 20.89 -7.13 -7.37
CA PHE A 179 19.55 -6.58 -7.26
C PHE A 179 18.82 -6.57 -8.61
N ARG A 180 19.50 -6.23 -9.72
CA ARG A 180 18.93 -6.31 -11.07
C ARG A 180 18.52 -7.71 -11.46
N GLU A 181 19.35 -8.71 -11.14
CA GLU A 181 19.01 -10.12 -11.31
C GLU A 181 17.76 -10.47 -10.48
N THR A 182 17.71 -10.02 -9.23
CA THR A 182 16.54 -10.19 -8.36
C THR A 182 15.27 -9.57 -8.96
N LEU A 183 15.35 -8.41 -9.60
CA LEU A 183 14.19 -7.79 -10.26
C LEU A 183 13.66 -8.64 -11.42
N VAL A 184 14.56 -9.24 -12.21
CA VAL A 184 14.17 -10.17 -13.29
C VAL A 184 13.51 -11.42 -12.72
N GLU A 185 14.07 -11.99 -11.65
CA GLU A 185 13.46 -13.13 -10.96
C GLU A 185 12.09 -12.79 -10.36
N ALA A 186 11.98 -11.63 -9.72
CA ALA A 186 10.74 -11.13 -9.12
C ALA A 186 9.65 -11.00 -10.18
N GLU A 187 9.98 -10.45 -11.34
CA GLU A 187 9.06 -10.32 -12.47
C GLU A 187 8.52 -11.67 -12.94
N MET A 188 9.40 -12.68 -13.07
CA MET A 188 8.98 -14.04 -13.42
C MET A 188 8.06 -14.65 -12.35
N ARG A 189 8.41 -14.50 -11.07
CA ARG A 189 7.62 -15.02 -9.94
C ARG A 189 6.25 -14.35 -9.85
N ILE A 190 6.20 -13.02 -9.96
CA ILE A 190 4.98 -12.21 -9.97
C ILE A 190 4.11 -12.59 -11.16
N SER A 191 4.68 -12.75 -12.36
CA SER A 191 3.94 -13.17 -13.56
C SER A 191 3.33 -14.56 -13.40
N LYS A 192 4.07 -15.50 -12.81
CA LYS A 192 3.57 -16.84 -12.50
C LYS A 192 2.44 -16.80 -11.46
N SER A 193 2.63 -16.08 -10.36
CA SER A 193 1.62 -15.91 -9.31
C SER A 193 0.35 -15.25 -9.86
N LYS A 194 0.50 -14.20 -10.68
CA LYS A 194 -0.61 -13.52 -11.36
C LYS A 194 -1.44 -14.49 -12.20
N LYS A 195 -0.80 -15.37 -12.98
CA LYS A 195 -1.48 -16.40 -13.78
C LYS A 195 -2.19 -17.42 -12.89
N GLN A 196 -1.54 -17.89 -11.83
CA GLN A 196 -2.11 -18.87 -10.90
C GLN A 196 -3.32 -18.30 -10.13
N MET A 197 -3.21 -17.09 -9.59
CA MET A 197 -4.31 -16.42 -8.88
C MET A 197 -5.47 -16.10 -9.82
N LYS A 198 -5.20 -15.69 -11.07
CA LYS A 198 -6.25 -15.50 -12.07
C LYS A 198 -6.99 -16.80 -12.37
N ALA A 199 -6.27 -17.90 -12.62
CA ALA A 199 -6.87 -19.21 -12.87
C ALA A 199 -7.69 -19.72 -11.67
N GLY A 200 -7.18 -19.52 -10.45
CA GLY A 200 -7.90 -19.83 -9.21
C GLY A 200 -9.20 -19.03 -9.09
N LEU A 201 -9.16 -17.72 -9.37
CA LEU A 201 -10.35 -16.87 -9.36
C LEU A 201 -11.38 -17.30 -10.43
N GLU A 202 -10.94 -17.66 -11.63
CA GLU A 202 -11.82 -18.17 -12.68
C GLU A 202 -12.50 -19.48 -12.26
N GLN A 203 -11.76 -20.37 -11.59
CA GLN A 203 -12.32 -21.59 -11.02
C GLN A 203 -13.32 -21.31 -9.89
N ASP A 204 -13.01 -20.39 -8.99
CA ASP A 204 -13.89 -19.97 -7.89
C ASP A 204 -15.19 -19.36 -8.43
N LEU A 205 -15.10 -18.51 -9.46
CA LEU A 205 -16.27 -17.93 -10.13
C LEU A 205 -17.12 -18.98 -10.84
N ALA A 206 -16.49 -19.97 -11.49
CA ALA A 206 -17.21 -21.09 -12.09
C ALA A 206 -17.94 -21.94 -11.04
N GLY A 207 -17.29 -22.22 -9.91
CA GLY A 207 -17.89 -22.91 -8.77
C GLY A 207 -19.02 -22.11 -8.13
N PHE A 208 -18.85 -20.79 -7.99
CA PHE A 208 -19.87 -19.88 -7.48
C PHE A 208 -21.10 -19.85 -8.39
N GLY A 209 -20.90 -19.72 -9.70
CA GLY A 209 -21.97 -19.78 -10.70
C GLY A 209 -22.71 -21.13 -10.69
N GLN A 210 -21.99 -22.24 -10.50
CA GLN A 210 -22.63 -23.55 -10.30
C GLN A 210 -23.46 -23.59 -9.02
N GLY A 211 -22.92 -23.11 -7.89
CA GLY A 211 -23.64 -23.06 -6.63
C GLY A 211 -24.92 -22.21 -6.69
N ILE A 212 -24.94 -21.15 -7.49
CA ILE A 212 -26.17 -20.37 -7.75
C ILE A 212 -27.20 -21.21 -8.52
N ARG A 213 -26.78 -21.94 -9.54
CA ARG A 213 -27.67 -22.84 -10.30
C ARG A 213 -28.22 -23.96 -9.42
N ASP A 214 -27.42 -24.46 -8.48
CA ASP A 214 -27.83 -25.47 -7.52
C ASP A 214 -28.88 -24.92 -6.56
N VAL A 215 -28.69 -23.71 -6.01
CA VAL A 215 -29.69 -23.02 -5.17
C VAL A 215 -31.01 -22.84 -5.92
N LYS A 216 -30.97 -22.39 -7.18
CA LYS A 216 -32.18 -22.26 -8.00
C LYS A 216 -32.87 -23.60 -8.23
N THR A 217 -32.11 -24.65 -8.49
CA THR A 217 -32.64 -26.00 -8.72
C THR A 217 -33.27 -26.57 -7.45
N ASP A 218 -32.59 -26.41 -6.31
CA ASP A 218 -33.08 -26.83 -5.01
C ASP A 218 -34.36 -26.09 -4.63
N PHE A 219 -34.37 -24.76 -4.77
CA PHE A 219 -35.55 -23.93 -4.55
C PHE A 219 -36.71 -24.34 -5.46
N GLY A 220 -36.45 -24.62 -6.75
CA GLY A 220 -37.47 -25.10 -7.68
C GLY A 220 -38.11 -26.42 -7.27
N ARG A 221 -37.41 -27.27 -6.50
CA ARG A 221 -37.88 -28.60 -6.07
C ARG A 221 -38.52 -28.58 -4.68
N HIS A 222 -37.92 -27.86 -3.74
CA HIS A 222 -38.24 -27.95 -2.31
C HIS A 222 -38.94 -26.70 -1.76
N ALA A 223 -39.08 -25.63 -2.54
CA ALA A 223 -39.81 -24.46 -2.06
C ALA A 223 -41.28 -24.80 -1.74
N PRO A 224 -41.89 -24.12 -0.76
CA PRO A 224 -43.21 -24.44 -0.24
C PRO A 224 -44.32 -23.99 -1.21
N TYR A 225 -44.42 -24.64 -2.37
CA TYR A 225 -45.46 -24.38 -3.38
C TYR A 225 -46.79 -25.06 -3.05
N LYS A 226 -46.79 -26.10 -2.21
CA LYS A 226 -47.97 -26.91 -1.89
C LYS A 226 -48.37 -26.69 -0.43
N SER A 227 -49.66 -26.48 -0.20
CA SER A 227 -50.23 -26.25 1.14
C SER A 227 -50.65 -27.52 1.88
N ASP A 228 -50.55 -28.70 1.25
CA ASP A 228 -51.22 -29.92 1.73
C ASP A 228 -50.55 -30.55 2.95
N THR A 229 -49.27 -30.25 3.21
CA THR A 229 -48.48 -30.86 4.27
C THR A 229 -47.72 -29.87 5.16
N LEU A 230 -47.82 -28.55 4.90
CA LEU A 230 -46.97 -27.55 5.54
C LEU A 230 -47.79 -26.47 6.26
N THR A 231 -47.41 -26.17 7.51
CA THR A 231 -47.96 -25.06 8.28
C THR A 231 -47.40 -23.73 7.79
N PRO A 232 -48.13 -22.59 7.96
CA PRO A 232 -47.60 -21.27 7.61
C PRO A 232 -46.25 -20.98 8.27
N ASP A 233 -46.09 -21.32 9.55
CA ASP A 233 -44.82 -21.12 10.27
C ASP A 233 -43.66 -21.96 9.68
N GLY A 234 -43.95 -23.20 9.27
CA GLY A 234 -42.98 -24.06 8.58
C GLY A 234 -42.56 -23.49 7.22
N ALA A 235 -43.52 -22.93 6.46
CA ALA A 235 -43.25 -22.28 5.19
C ALA A 235 -42.39 -21.02 5.36
N PHE A 236 -42.69 -20.16 6.35
CA PHE A 236 -41.90 -18.97 6.63
C PHE A 236 -40.48 -19.32 7.06
N ASN A 237 -40.29 -20.34 7.90
CA ASN A 237 -38.95 -20.78 8.31
C ASN A 237 -38.11 -21.29 7.13
N MET A 238 -38.71 -22.03 6.20
CA MET A 238 -38.03 -22.46 4.96
C MET A 238 -37.67 -21.25 4.08
N LEU A 239 -38.59 -20.31 3.89
CA LEU A 239 -38.33 -19.09 3.11
C LEU A 239 -37.23 -18.22 3.75
N GLN A 240 -37.18 -18.12 5.07
CA GLN A 240 -36.10 -17.42 5.78
C GLN A 240 -34.74 -18.12 5.59
N THR A 241 -34.72 -19.45 5.60
CA THR A 241 -33.50 -20.21 5.32
C THR A 241 -32.96 -19.90 3.91
N TYR A 242 -33.84 -19.85 2.90
CA TYR A 242 -33.43 -19.48 1.54
C TYR A 242 -33.02 -18.00 1.42
N ARG A 243 -33.66 -17.08 2.15
CA ARG A 243 -33.21 -15.68 2.22
C ARG A 243 -31.78 -15.57 2.73
N ASN A 244 -31.47 -16.25 3.82
CA ASN A 244 -30.11 -16.26 4.39
C ASN A 244 -29.08 -16.84 3.41
N GLN A 245 -29.45 -17.90 2.66
CA GLN A 245 -28.58 -18.47 1.63
C GLN A 245 -28.31 -17.48 0.49
N ILE A 246 -29.33 -16.76 0.02
CA ILE A 246 -29.18 -15.74 -1.03
C ILE A 246 -28.33 -14.58 -0.54
N GLU A 247 -28.59 -14.07 0.66
CA GLU A 247 -27.81 -12.99 1.26
C GLU A 247 -26.33 -13.37 1.38
N ALA A 248 -26.03 -14.60 1.80
CA ALA A 248 -24.67 -15.13 1.83
C ALA A 248 -24.04 -15.17 0.42
N LYS A 249 -24.79 -15.57 -0.61
CA LYS A 249 -24.31 -15.57 -2.00
C LYS A 249 -24.08 -14.15 -2.53
N ARG A 250 -24.96 -13.18 -2.22
CA ARG A 250 -24.79 -11.77 -2.58
C ARG A 250 -23.57 -11.14 -1.90
N LYS A 251 -23.32 -11.49 -0.65
CA LYS A 251 -22.11 -11.06 0.06
C LYS A 251 -20.85 -11.60 -0.62
N MET A 252 -20.82 -12.89 -0.95
CA MET A 252 -19.72 -13.50 -1.71
C MET A 252 -19.53 -12.84 -3.09
N GLU A 253 -20.62 -12.54 -3.81
CA GLU A 253 -20.59 -11.79 -5.08
C GLU A 253 -19.88 -10.44 -4.92
N SER A 254 -20.20 -9.70 -3.85
CA SER A 254 -19.55 -8.43 -3.54
C SER A 254 -18.06 -8.57 -3.21
N GLU A 255 -17.64 -9.68 -2.60
CA GLU A 255 -16.23 -9.97 -2.29
C GLU A 255 -15.41 -10.34 -3.53
N PHE A 256 -16.03 -10.94 -4.55
CA PHE A 256 -15.37 -11.23 -5.83
C PHE A 256 -15.18 -9.99 -6.71
N ARG A 257 -16.05 -8.98 -6.59
CA ARG A 257 -16.04 -7.77 -7.42
C ARG A 257 -14.67 -7.05 -7.50
N PRO A 258 -13.98 -6.73 -6.38
CA PRO A 258 -12.66 -6.09 -6.45
C PRO A 258 -11.58 -7.00 -7.05
N LYS A 259 -11.72 -8.33 -6.91
CA LYS A 259 -10.79 -9.32 -7.48
C LYS A 259 -10.98 -9.44 -9.00
N GLN A 260 -12.22 -9.37 -9.48
CA GLN A 260 -12.57 -9.35 -10.89
C GLN A 260 -12.05 -8.08 -11.58
N GLU A 261 -12.23 -6.92 -10.95
CA GLU A 261 -11.73 -5.64 -11.45
C GLU A 261 -10.20 -5.65 -11.60
N LEU A 262 -9.48 -6.20 -10.62
CA LEU A 262 -8.02 -6.32 -10.68
C LEU A 262 -7.53 -7.10 -11.92
N PHE A 263 -8.23 -8.17 -12.30
CA PHE A 263 -7.85 -9.00 -13.45
C PHE A 263 -8.55 -8.63 -14.75
N GLY A 264 -9.38 -7.58 -14.77
CA GLY A 264 -10.18 -7.19 -15.92
C GLY A 264 -11.18 -8.27 -16.34
N ILE A 265 -11.67 -9.07 -15.38
CA ILE A 265 -12.71 -10.06 -15.63
C ILE A 265 -14.06 -9.35 -15.54
N GLU A 266 -14.86 -9.43 -16.61
CA GLU A 266 -16.20 -8.83 -16.61
C GLU A 266 -17.10 -9.52 -15.57
N PRO A 267 -17.81 -8.74 -14.72
CA PRO A 267 -18.71 -9.32 -13.73
C PRO A 267 -19.88 -10.00 -14.44
N ALA A 268 -20.09 -11.28 -14.13
CA ALA A 268 -21.24 -12.02 -14.63
C ALA A 268 -22.54 -11.54 -13.98
N ASN A 269 -23.61 -11.42 -14.76
CA ASN A 269 -24.94 -11.13 -14.25
C ASN A 269 -25.68 -12.42 -13.89
N TYR A 270 -25.83 -12.70 -12.60
CA TYR A 270 -26.48 -13.91 -12.07
C TYR A 270 -28.00 -13.78 -11.98
N LYS A 271 -28.69 -13.80 -13.13
CA LYS A 271 -30.16 -13.71 -13.22
C LYS A 271 -30.91 -14.78 -12.44
N GLU A 272 -30.26 -15.91 -12.15
CA GLU A 272 -30.78 -16.98 -11.33
C GLU A 272 -31.02 -16.55 -9.87
N LEU A 273 -30.15 -15.74 -9.29
CA LEU A 273 -30.35 -15.20 -7.93
C LEU A 273 -31.54 -14.25 -7.90
N ASP A 274 -31.63 -13.32 -8.85
CA ASP A 274 -32.77 -12.39 -8.99
C ASP A 274 -34.10 -13.16 -9.10
N TRP A 275 -34.09 -14.27 -9.84
CA TRP A 275 -35.27 -15.11 -10.00
C TRP A 275 -35.71 -15.75 -8.68
N VAL A 276 -34.78 -16.28 -7.88
CA VAL A 276 -35.11 -16.89 -6.58
C VAL A 276 -35.60 -15.82 -5.60
N GLU A 277 -34.97 -14.64 -5.56
CA GLU A 277 -35.42 -13.50 -4.73
C GLU A 277 -36.88 -13.13 -5.03
N GLN A 278 -37.22 -12.94 -6.31
CA GLN A 278 -38.58 -12.62 -6.74
C GLN A 278 -39.58 -13.74 -6.40
N GLU A 279 -39.16 -15.00 -6.49
CA GLU A 279 -40.04 -16.12 -6.19
C GLU A 279 -40.27 -16.30 -4.68
N ILE A 280 -39.27 -16.00 -3.84
CA ILE A 280 -39.42 -15.91 -2.38
C ILE A 280 -40.42 -14.82 -2.00
N GLU A 281 -40.36 -13.64 -2.62
CA GLU A 281 -41.31 -12.55 -2.36
C GLU A 281 -42.75 -12.97 -2.67
N LYS A 282 -42.98 -13.56 -3.86
CA LYS A 282 -44.30 -14.07 -4.25
C LYS A 282 -44.79 -15.14 -3.28
N LEU A 283 -43.95 -16.11 -2.92
CA LEU A 283 -44.33 -17.16 -1.99
C LEU A 283 -44.64 -16.60 -0.60
N THR A 284 -43.87 -15.62 -0.14
CA THR A 284 -44.15 -14.94 1.14
C THR A 284 -45.53 -14.31 1.13
N MET A 285 -45.86 -13.58 0.06
CA MET A 285 -47.19 -12.96 -0.11
C MET A 285 -48.32 -14.01 -0.08
N VAL A 286 -48.13 -15.15 -0.76
CA VAL A 286 -49.12 -16.24 -0.78
C VAL A 286 -49.28 -16.88 0.61
N TRP A 287 -48.18 -17.07 1.34
CA TRP A 287 -48.21 -17.64 2.69
C TRP A 287 -48.74 -16.65 3.74
N ASP A 288 -48.52 -15.35 3.57
CA ASP A 288 -49.13 -14.29 4.39
C ASP A 288 -50.65 -14.29 4.26
N ILE A 289 -51.14 -14.38 3.02
CA ILE A 289 -52.56 -14.54 2.71
C ILE A 289 -53.12 -15.77 3.42
N ARG A 290 -52.43 -16.91 3.35
CA ARG A 290 -52.88 -18.15 3.98
C ARG A 290 -52.86 -18.06 5.51
N ASN A 291 -51.84 -17.42 6.08
CA ASN A 291 -51.74 -17.20 7.52
C ASN A 291 -52.86 -16.29 8.04
N GLY A 292 -53.16 -15.21 7.31
CA GLY A 292 -54.33 -14.38 7.57
C GLY A 292 -55.60 -15.21 7.56
N TRP A 293 -55.90 -15.86 6.43
CA TRP A 293 -57.08 -16.73 6.32
C TRP A 293 -57.20 -17.74 7.47
N ASN A 294 -56.12 -18.42 7.84
CA ASN A 294 -56.12 -19.36 8.96
C ASN A 294 -56.45 -18.67 10.29
N LYS A 295 -55.89 -17.50 10.59
CA LYS A 295 -56.21 -16.72 11.79
C LYS A 295 -57.67 -16.28 11.82
N GLU A 296 -58.20 -15.81 10.70
CA GLU A 296 -59.62 -15.44 10.57
C GLU A 296 -60.53 -16.66 10.74
N TRP A 297 -60.16 -17.79 10.14
CA TRP A 297 -60.89 -19.05 10.27
C TRP A 297 -60.88 -19.60 11.70
N ASP A 298 -59.74 -19.55 12.38
CA ASP A 298 -59.61 -20.02 13.77
C ASP A 298 -60.42 -19.14 14.72
N LYS A 299 -60.47 -17.82 14.51
CA LYS A 299 -61.37 -16.91 15.24
C LYS A 299 -62.84 -17.28 15.05
N LEU A 300 -63.25 -17.57 13.82
CA LEU A 300 -64.63 -17.98 13.51
C LEU A 300 -64.97 -19.36 14.11
N ARG A 301 -63.99 -20.27 14.15
CA ARG A 301 -64.16 -21.62 14.69
C ARG A 301 -64.18 -21.67 16.22
N SER A 302 -63.41 -20.82 16.88
CA SER A 302 -63.28 -20.78 18.35
C SER A 302 -64.24 -19.79 19.03
N GLY A 303 -64.92 -18.92 18.28
CA GLY A 303 -65.90 -17.98 18.80
C GLY A 303 -67.23 -18.65 19.21
N SER A 304 -67.87 -18.14 20.26
CA SER A 304 -69.25 -18.50 20.61
C SER A 304 -70.20 -18.09 19.48
N PHE A 305 -71.14 -18.97 19.13
CA PHE A 305 -72.10 -18.73 18.03
C PHE A 305 -72.90 -17.42 18.18
N GLN A 306 -73.10 -16.95 19.42
CA GLN A 306 -73.82 -15.71 19.72
C GLN A 306 -73.02 -14.43 19.44
N SER A 307 -71.69 -14.50 19.37
CA SER A 307 -70.82 -13.35 19.08
C SER A 307 -70.31 -13.32 17.63
N LEU A 308 -70.69 -14.31 16.81
CA LEU A 308 -70.41 -14.33 15.37
C LEU A 308 -71.25 -13.27 14.65
N ARG A 309 -70.66 -12.10 14.43
CA ARG A 309 -71.16 -11.16 13.41
C ARG A 309 -70.68 -11.64 12.05
N ILE A 310 -71.54 -12.36 11.34
CA ILE A 310 -71.33 -12.67 9.92
C ILE A 310 -71.90 -11.49 9.14
N PRO A 311 -71.08 -10.62 8.51
CA PRO A 311 -71.61 -9.56 7.66
C PRO A 311 -72.42 -10.18 6.53
N THR A 312 -73.59 -9.64 6.20
CA THR A 312 -74.49 -10.17 5.13
C THR A 312 -73.81 -10.26 3.77
N THR A 313 -72.68 -9.57 3.58
CA THR A 313 -71.79 -9.69 2.42
C THR A 313 -71.08 -11.04 2.32
N TRP A 314 -71.09 -11.89 3.36
CA TRP A 314 -70.49 -13.23 3.34
C TRP A 314 -71.35 -14.28 2.63
N MET A 315 -72.66 -14.06 2.57
CA MET A 315 -73.54 -14.84 1.69
C MET A 315 -73.42 -14.43 0.23
N SER A 316 -72.84 -13.26 -0.05
CA SER A 316 -72.66 -12.75 -1.41
C SER A 316 -71.22 -12.84 -1.93
N SER A 317 -70.16 -12.67 -1.13
CA SER A 317 -68.76 -12.58 -1.62
C SER A 317 -67.66 -12.45 -0.54
N PRO A 318 -67.18 -13.54 0.08
CA PRO A 318 -65.77 -13.65 0.49
C PRO A 318 -65.04 -14.65 -0.41
N CYS A 319 -65.72 -15.74 -0.77
CA CYS A 319 -65.18 -16.78 -1.63
C CYS A 319 -64.89 -16.24 -3.04
N SER A 320 -65.63 -15.24 -3.54
CA SER A 320 -65.43 -14.61 -4.85
C SER A 320 -64.28 -13.59 -4.90
N SER A 321 -64.03 -12.85 -3.82
CA SER A 321 -62.92 -11.88 -3.71
C SER A 321 -61.58 -12.62 -3.62
N TRP A 322 -61.52 -13.62 -2.74
CA TRP A 322 -60.32 -14.46 -2.58
C TRP A 322 -60.12 -15.44 -3.74
N ALA A 323 -61.19 -16.02 -4.31
CA ALA A 323 -61.08 -16.77 -5.58
C ALA A 323 -60.83 -15.85 -6.79
N GLY A 324 -61.10 -14.55 -6.67
CA GLY A 324 -60.73 -13.52 -7.64
C GLY A 324 -59.23 -13.24 -7.59
N CYS A 325 -58.66 -13.07 -6.39
CA CYS A 325 -57.21 -12.96 -6.17
C CYS A 325 -56.46 -14.25 -6.57
N ALA A 326 -57.00 -15.43 -6.24
CA ALA A 326 -56.41 -16.71 -6.63
C ALA A 326 -56.51 -16.96 -8.16
N ARG A 327 -57.61 -16.56 -8.82
CA ARG A 327 -57.72 -16.61 -10.30
C ARG A 327 -56.85 -15.56 -11.00
N SER A 328 -56.64 -14.40 -10.38
CA SER A 328 -55.72 -13.36 -10.87
C SER A 328 -54.28 -13.87 -10.88
N LEU A 329 -53.83 -14.50 -9.79
CA LEU A 329 -52.51 -15.14 -9.68
C LEU A 329 -52.32 -16.36 -10.59
N ALA A 330 -53.39 -17.11 -10.88
CA ALA A 330 -53.35 -18.23 -11.83
C ALA A 330 -53.28 -17.78 -13.31
N ARG A 331 -53.82 -16.59 -13.66
CA ARG A 331 -53.78 -16.05 -15.03
C ARG A 331 -52.41 -15.54 -15.45
N THR A 332 -51.56 -15.12 -14.51
CA THR A 332 -50.17 -14.71 -14.83
C THR A 332 -49.26 -15.87 -15.23
N ARG A 333 -49.67 -17.13 -15.01
CA ARG A 333 -48.90 -18.33 -15.42
C ARG A 333 -49.38 -18.96 -16.73
N THR A 334 -50.47 -18.48 -17.34
CA THR A 334 -51.03 -19.06 -18.58
C THR A 334 -50.65 -18.34 -19.87
N PHE A 335 -49.79 -17.33 -19.82
CA PHE A 335 -49.25 -16.66 -21.03
C PHE A 335 -47.79 -17.07 -21.33
N ARG A 336 -47.51 -18.38 -21.46
CA ARG A 336 -46.33 -18.84 -22.22
C ARG A 336 -46.36 -20.30 -22.68
N THR A 337 -47.48 -20.75 -23.25
CA THR A 337 -47.48 -21.97 -24.08
C THR A 337 -48.45 -21.81 -25.27
N GLY A 338 -48.20 -20.81 -26.11
CA GLY A 338 -48.82 -20.71 -27.43
C GLY A 338 -48.01 -21.50 -28.45
N LYS A 339 -48.21 -22.82 -28.54
CA LYS A 339 -47.89 -23.56 -29.77
C LYS A 339 -49.04 -23.31 -30.75
N SER A 340 -48.75 -22.53 -31.79
CA SER A 340 -49.63 -22.35 -32.94
C SER A 340 -49.70 -23.66 -33.73
N ILE A 341 -50.87 -24.28 -33.78
CA ILE A 341 -51.26 -25.22 -34.82
C ILE A 341 -52.33 -24.51 -35.64
N LYS A 342 -52.03 -24.21 -36.90
CA LYS A 342 -53.01 -23.95 -37.94
C LYS A 342 -52.62 -24.79 -39.15
N THR A 343 -53.55 -25.71 -39.45
CA THR A 343 -54.01 -26.22 -40.74
C THR A 343 -53.00 -26.68 -41.78
#